data_AF-A0A4S1M5E3-F1
#
_entry.id   AF-A0A4S1M5E3-F1
#
_cell.length_a   1.000
_cell.length_b   1.000
_cell.length_c   1.000
_cell.angle_alpha   90.00
_cell.angle_beta   90.00
_cell.angle_gamma   90.00
#
_symmetry.space_group_name_H-M   'P 1'
#
loop_
_entity.id
_entity.type
_entity.pdbx_description
1 polymer ?
#
loop_
_entity_poly.entity_id
_entity_poly.type
_entity_poly.pdbx_seq_one_letter_code
_entity_poly.pdbx_strand_id
1 'polypeptide(L)'
;TALVLNLFGGFIIASIINPYEVDREHDMVEVQEEEKQSFFEMLGEYIMDGFKVAVVVAAMLIGFVAIIAMINGIFSAALGISFQELLGFIFAPFAFLMGIP
;
A
#
# COMPACT_ATOMS: atom_id res chain seq x y z
N THR A 1 5.27 15.54 -2.99
CA THR A 1 3.92 16.13 -3.19
C THR A 1 2.80 15.10 -3.10
N ALA A 2 3.02 13.84 -3.52
CA ALA A 2 1.99 12.79 -3.54
C ALA A 2 1.30 12.50 -2.19
N LEU A 3 1.97 12.63 -1.04
CA LEU A 3 1.38 12.26 0.26
C LEU A 3 0.13 13.10 0.60
N VAL A 4 0.22 14.43 0.44
CA VAL A 4 -0.92 15.33 0.69
C VAL A 4 -2.05 15.08 -0.31
N LEU A 5 -1.70 14.90 -1.59
CA LEU A 5 -2.68 14.60 -2.65
C LEU A 5 -3.38 13.26 -2.45
N ASN A 6 -2.66 12.24 -1.99
CA ASN A 6 -3.22 10.91 -1.68
C ASN A 6 -4.20 10.96 -0.51
N LEU A 7 -3.95 11.82 0.49
CA LEU A 7 -4.89 12.04 1.59
C LEU A 7 -6.23 12.59 1.06
N PHE A 8 -6.19 13.70 0.30
CA PHE A 8 -7.41 14.28 -0.28
C PHE A 8 -8.08 13.34 -1.28
N GLY A 9 -7.30 12.69 -2.15
CA GLY A 9 -7.81 11.69 -3.09
C GLY A 9 -8.48 10.52 -2.38
N GLY A 10 -7.89 10.03 -1.29
CA GLY A 10 -8.46 8.99 -0.43
C GLY A 10 -9.81 9.40 0.13
N PHE A 11 -9.94 10.62 0.67
CA PHE A 11 -11.23 11.13 1.16
C PHE A 11 -12.27 11.26 0.05
N ILE A 12 -11.91 11.82 -1.11
CA ILE A 12 -12.83 11.99 -2.24
C ILE A 12 -13.37 10.63 -2.70
N ILE A 13 -12.49 9.63 -2.89
CA ILE A 13 -12.88 8.28 -3.29
C ILE A 13 -13.72 7.60 -2.22
N ALA A 14 -13.34 7.71 -0.94
CA ALA A 14 -14.10 7.14 0.16
C ALA A 14 -15.52 7.72 0.24
N SER A 15 -15.67 9.04 0.10
CA SER A 15 -16.98 9.72 0.08
C SER A 15 -17.82 9.37 -1.15
N ILE A 16 -17.21 9.10 -2.31
CA ILE A 16 -17.94 8.64 -3.50
C ILE A 16 -18.42 7.19 -3.32
N ILE A 17 -17.58 6.31 -2.77
CA ILE A 17 -17.89 4.89 -2.61
C ILE A 17 -18.91 4.66 -1.48
N ASN A 18 -18.75 5.35 -0.36
CA ASN A 18 -19.64 5.22 0.80
C ASN A 18 -19.91 6.59 1.43
N PRO A 19 -20.90 7.34 0.90
CA PRO A 19 -21.32 8.61 1.47
C PRO A 19 -22.10 8.36 2.76
N TYR A 20 -21.37 8.20 3.87
CA TYR A 20 -21.98 8.11 5.19
C TYR A 20 -22.08 9.50 5.80
N GLU A 21 -23.28 9.90 6.22
CA GLU A 21 -23.46 11.09 7.05
C GLU A 21 -23.07 10.73 8.48
N VAL A 22 -22.07 11.45 9.03
CA VAL A 22 -21.61 11.22 10.40
C VAL A 22 -22.70 11.72 11.35
N ASP A 23 -23.32 10.79 12.08
CA ASP A 23 -24.25 11.14 13.17
C ASP A 23 -23.46 11.78 14.32
N ARG A 24 -23.95 12.89 14.86
CA ARG A 24 -23.24 13.76 15.81
C ARG A 24 -22.96 13.07 17.16
N GLU A 25 -23.60 11.94 17.43
CA GLU A 25 -23.46 11.18 18.69
C GLU A 25 -22.14 10.39 18.81
N HIS A 26 -21.34 10.25 17.74
CA HIS A 26 -20.10 9.46 17.77
C HIS A 26 -18.80 10.30 17.77
N ASP A 27 -18.90 11.63 17.88
CA ASP A 27 -17.76 12.57 17.75
C ASP A 27 -16.96 12.76 19.06
N MET A 28 -17.12 11.86 20.03
CA MET A 28 -16.37 11.89 21.28
C MET A 28 -15.04 11.19 21.10
N VAL A 29 -14.02 11.95 20.67
CA VAL A 29 -12.63 11.49 20.71
C VAL A 29 -12.21 11.33 22.17
N GLU A 30 -12.23 10.11 22.68
CA GLU A 30 -11.54 9.77 23.93
C GLU A 30 -10.03 9.95 23.69
N VAL A 31 -9.50 11.05 24.21
CA VAL A 31 -8.06 11.25 24.30
C VAL A 31 -7.53 10.31 25.37
N GLN A 32 -6.99 9.17 24.94
CA GLN A 32 -6.20 8.31 25.83
C GLN A 32 -4.93 9.07 26.18
N GLU A 33 -4.78 9.46 27.44
CA GLU A 33 -3.52 10.00 27.96
C GLU A 33 -2.51 8.85 28.01
N GLU A 34 -1.68 8.73 26.96
CA GLU A 34 -0.54 7.82 26.99
C GLU A 34 0.48 8.32 28.01
N GLU A 35 0.96 7.42 28.88
CA GLU A 35 2.01 7.73 29.84
C GLU A 35 3.25 8.25 29.08
N LYS A 36 3.81 9.36 29.55
CA LYS A 36 4.99 9.98 28.93
C LYS A 36 6.20 9.06 29.03
N GLN A 37 6.45 8.29 27.98
CA GLN A 37 7.65 7.46 27.85
C GLN A 37 8.92 8.32 27.84
N SER A 38 10.04 7.76 28.33
CA SER A 38 11.34 8.44 28.28
C SER A 38 11.85 8.55 26.83
N PHE A 39 12.62 9.60 26.49
CA PHE A 39 13.13 9.82 25.12
C PHE A 39 13.89 8.60 24.57
N PHE A 40 14.72 7.94 25.39
CA PHE A 40 15.47 6.76 24.96
C PHE A 40 14.60 5.51 24.83
N GLU A 41 13.52 5.43 25.59
CA GLU A 41 12.54 4.34 25.51
C GLU A 41 11.74 4.45 24.21
N MET A 42 11.20 5.64 23.91
CA MET A 42 10.52 5.92 22.63
C MET A 42 11.44 5.65 21.43
N LEU A 43 12.69 6.11 21.49
CA LEU A 43 13.65 5.84 20.41
C LEU A 43 13.93 4.35 20.23
N GLY A 44 14.10 3.60 21.33
CA GLY A 44 14.35 2.16 21.28
C GLY A 44 13.17 1.40 20.67
N GLU A 45 11.95 1.76 21.07
CA GLU A 45 10.71 1.17 20.54
C GLU A 45 10.56 1.45 19.04
N TYR A 46 10.71 2.70 18.61
CA TYR A 46 10.60 3.06 17.19
C TYR A 46 11.69 2.44 16.31
N ILE A 47 12.91 2.28 16.84
CA ILE A 47 13.98 1.57 16.12
C ILE A 47 13.61 0.09 15.96
N MET A 48 13.08 -0.54 17.00
CA MET A 48 12.68 -1.94 16.96
C MET A 48 11.51 -2.18 16.00
N ASP A 49 10.50 -1.30 16.04
CA ASP A 49 9.35 -1.35 15.14
C ASP A 49 9.77 -1.12 13.69
N GLY A 50 10.61 -0.10 13.45
CA GLY A 50 11.16 0.18 12.13
C GLY A 50 11.97 -1.00 11.59
N PHE A 51 12.80 -1.63 12.43
CA PHE A 51 13.56 -2.82 12.06
C PHE A 51 12.65 -3.98 11.68
N LYS A 52 11.60 -4.25 12.46
CA LYS A 52 10.63 -5.31 12.17
C LYS A 52 9.95 -5.06 10.81
N VAL A 53 9.49 -3.84 10.55
CA VAL A 53 8.88 -3.47 9.26
C VAL A 53 9.88 -3.66 8.12
N ALA A 54 11.12 -3.22 8.28
CA ALA A 54 12.16 -3.35 7.25
C ALA A 54 12.44 -4.83 6.89
N VAL A 55 12.56 -5.70 7.89
CA VAL A 55 12.79 -7.14 7.69
C VAL A 55 11.60 -7.79 6.99
N VAL A 56 10.38 -7.46 7.41
CA VAL A 56 9.15 -7.98 6.79
C VAL A 56 9.08 -7.56 5.31
N VAL A 57 9.30 -6.28 5.00
CA VAL A 57 9.27 -5.78 3.62
C VAL A 57 10.36 -6.44 2.77
N ALA A 58 11.57 -6.61 3.31
CA ALA A 58 12.65 -7.30 2.61
C ALA A 58 12.27 -8.75 2.24
N ALA A 59 11.70 -9.50 3.20
CA ALA A 59 11.23 -10.85 2.96
C ALA A 59 10.08 -10.90 1.94
N MET A 60 9.12 -9.97 2.03
CA MET A 60 8.01 -9.85 1.08
C MET A 60 8.51 -9.60 -0.35
N LEU A 61 9.46 -8.69 -0.53
CA LEU A 61 10.01 -8.38 -1.86
C LEU A 61 10.70 -9.60 -2.49
N ILE A 62 11.52 -10.34 -1.72
CA ILE A 62 12.16 -11.57 -2.21
C ILE A 62 11.10 -12.59 -2.63
N GLY A 63 10.07 -12.80 -1.79
CA GLY A 63 8.98 -13.72 -2.08
C GLY A 63 8.20 -13.33 -3.34
N PHE A 64 7.79 -12.07 -3.46
CA PHE A 64 7.04 -11.59 -4.62
C PHE A 64 7.84 -11.68 -5.91
N VAL A 65 9.12 -11.28 -5.91
CA VAL A 65 9.99 -11.40 -7.09
C VAL A 65 10.15 -12.85 -7.53
N ALA A 66 10.36 -13.77 -6.59
CA ALA A 66 10.49 -15.20 -6.89
C ALA A 66 9.19 -15.79 -7.46
N ILE A 67 8.03 -15.44 -6.89
CA ILE A 67 6.73 -15.91 -7.38
C ILE A 67 6.46 -15.36 -8.79
N ILE A 68 6.68 -14.06 -9.02
CA ILE A 68 6.50 -13.46 -10.35
C ILE A 68 7.42 -14.13 -11.37
N ALA A 69 8.69 -14.38 -11.02
CA ALA A 69 9.63 -15.07 -11.89
C ALA A 69 9.18 -16.49 -12.22
N MET A 70 8.67 -17.24 -11.23
CA MET A 70 8.13 -18.58 -11.44
C MET A 70 6.91 -18.56 -12.38
N ILE A 71 5.96 -17.66 -12.14
CA ILE A 71 4.76 -17.53 -12.98
C ILE A 71 5.16 -17.13 -14.40
N ASN A 72 6.07 -16.16 -14.56
CA ASN A 72 6.62 -15.78 -15.86
C ASN A 72 7.23 -16.98 -16.59
N GLY A 73 8.01 -17.81 -15.89
CA GLY A 73 8.62 -19.01 -16.47
C GLY A 73 7.57 -20.00 -16.98
N ILE A 74 6.52 -20.25 -16.19
CA ILE A 74 5.40 -21.13 -16.57
C ILE A 74 4.66 -20.58 -17.79
N PHE A 75 4.30 -19.30 -17.76
CA PHE A 75 3.57 -18.64 -18.85
C PHE A 75 4.40 -18.60 -20.13
N SER A 76 5.70 -18.29 -20.03
CA SER A 76 6.59 -18.25 -21.18
C SER A 76 6.76 -19.63 -21.81
N ALA A 77 6.80 -20.70 -21.00
CA ALA A 77 6.90 -22.07 -21.49
C ALA A 77 5.59 -22.58 -22.13
N ALA A 78 4.42 -22.18 -21.60
CA ALA A 78 3.12 -22.64 -22.07
C ALA A 78 2.56 -21.83 -23.26
N LEU A 79 2.71 -20.51 -23.22
CA LEU A 79 2.06 -19.55 -24.13
C LEU A 79 3.04 -18.74 -24.96
N GLY A 80 4.35 -18.82 -24.68
CA GLY A 80 5.37 -18.00 -25.34
C GLY A 80 5.38 -16.52 -24.92
N ILE A 81 4.55 -16.15 -23.95
CA ILE A 81 4.45 -14.79 -23.39
C ILE A 81 4.65 -14.82 -21.88
N SER A 82 5.23 -13.77 -21.31
CA SER A 82 5.37 -13.63 -19.86
C SER A 82 4.07 -13.17 -19.21
N PHE A 83 3.91 -13.46 -17.92
CA PHE A 83 2.78 -12.97 -17.14
C PHE A 83 2.80 -11.44 -17.00
N GLN A 84 4.00 -10.84 -16.93
CA GLN A 84 4.14 -9.38 -16.92
C GLN A 84 3.62 -8.72 -18.21
N GLU A 85 3.87 -9.31 -19.38
CA GLU A 85 3.33 -8.79 -20.66
C GLU A 85 1.81 -8.88 -20.70
N LEU A 86 1.23 -10.00 -20.23
CA LEU A 86 -0.22 -10.15 -20.14
C LEU A 86 -0.85 -9.06 -19.26
N LEU A 87 -0.29 -8.82 -18.08
CA LEU A 87 -0.73 -7.72 -17.22
C LEU A 87 -0.54 -6.36 -17.90
N GLY A 88 0.56 -6.17 -18.63
CA GLY A 88 0.80 -4.97 -19.44
C GLY A 88 -0.35 -4.70 -20.42
N PHE A 89 -0.81 -5.70 -21.16
CA PHE A 89 -1.96 -5.57 -22.06
C PHE A 89 -3.27 -5.25 -21.34
N ILE A 90 -3.51 -5.87 -20.18
CA ILE A 90 -4.72 -5.64 -19.38
C ILE A 90 -4.75 -4.22 -18.79
N PHE A 91 -3.59 -3.72 -18.33
CA PHE A 91 -3.47 -2.41 -17.70
C PHE A 91 -3.13 -1.27 -18.68
N ALA A 92 -2.76 -1.56 -19.93
CA ALA A 92 -2.44 -0.55 -20.95
C ALA A 92 -3.56 0.50 -21.16
N PRO A 93 -4.86 0.14 -21.22
CA PRO A 93 -5.93 1.15 -21.32
C PRO A 93 -5.96 2.11 -20.13
N PHE A 94 -5.69 1.61 -18.92
CA PHE A 94 -5.62 2.44 -17.71
C PHE A 94 -4.37 3.34 -17.71
N ALA A 95 -3.23 2.84 -18.20
CA ALA A 95 -2.02 3.63 -18.36
C ALA A 95 -2.22 4.79 -19.36
N PHE A 96 -2.92 4.52 -20.48
CA PHE A 96 -3.28 5.53 -21.46
C PHE A 96 -4.21 6.60 -20.88
N LEU A 97 -5.22 6.20 -20.07
CA LEU A 97 -6.10 7.14 -19.36
C LEU A 97 -5.36 8.01 -18.35
N MET A 98 -4.27 7.50 -17.75
CA MET A 98 -3.39 8.27 -16.87
C MET A 98 -2.43 9.20 -17.63
N GLY A 99 -2.45 9.21 -18.96
CA GLY A 99 -1.63 10.08 -19.80
C GLY A 99 -0.22 9.54 -20.10
N ILE A 100 0.02 8.24 -19.89
CA ILE A 100 1.25 7.57 -20.28
C ILE A 100 1.10 7.13 -21.76
N PRO A 101 1.92 7.66 -22.69
CA PRO A 101 1.86 7.27 -24.10
C PRO A 101 2.39 5.85 -24.34
#